data_AF-A0A2K1ZDC3-F1
#
_entry.id   AF-A0A2K1ZDC3-F1
#
_cell.length_a   1.000
_cell.length_b   1.000
_cell.length_c   1.000
_cell.angle_alpha   90.00
_cell.angle_beta   90.00
_cell.angle_gamma   90.00
#
_symmetry.space_group_name_H-M   'P 1'
#
loop_
_entity.id
_entity.type
_entity.pdbx_description
1 polymer ?
#
loop_
_entity_poly.entity_id
_entity_poly.type
_entity_poly.pdbx_seq_one_letter_code
_entity_poly.pdbx_strand_id
1 'polypeptide(L)'
;MKITISFFNSLRYYFLIIAILHRVGSLDPVSAVCELSFVVRDKVYSFNLVSPLPNFPHGVLSEDGFYKAAVNETVLWFQLCDGMIFNHDPPRCVECLDCGGASRCGMECSALMARNIEGYDVCTTIGKVTSTSTNIIDNQNPHKGVIVKMTSSGSKHNCSLSVSVICDSNRVHGPHSLEKLGTCDYAAVLQHPSGCATINGHGKGWGWFGTLMII
;
A
#
# COMPACT_ATOMS: atom_id res chain seq x y z
N MET A 1 -2.13 31.64 56.97
CA MET A 1 -1.81 31.76 55.53
C MET A 1 -0.98 30.56 55.09
N LYS A 2 -1.61 29.42 54.76
CA LYS A 2 -0.89 28.19 54.35
C LYS A 2 -1.77 27.21 53.55
N ILE A 3 -2.79 27.70 52.85
CA ILE A 3 -3.76 26.83 52.13
C ILE A 3 -3.75 27.09 50.61
N THR A 4 -3.19 28.22 50.14
CA THR A 4 -3.28 28.62 48.73
C THR A 4 -2.18 28.05 47.83
N ILE A 5 -1.08 27.52 48.38
CA ILE A 5 0.08 27.04 47.59
C ILE A 5 -0.05 25.55 47.20
N SER A 6 -0.82 24.76 47.95
CA SER A 6 -1.00 23.32 47.67
C SER A 6 -1.88 23.06 46.44
N PHE A 7 -2.83 23.94 46.13
CA PHE A 7 -3.81 23.75 45.05
C PHE A 7 -3.20 24.00 43.66
N PHE A 8 -2.30 24.99 43.53
CA PHE A 8 -1.66 25.34 42.26
C PHE A 8 -0.72 24.24 41.73
N ASN A 9 -0.07 23.49 42.63
CA ASN A 9 0.85 22.42 42.25
C ASN A 9 0.11 21.17 41.73
N SER A 10 -1.06 20.87 42.29
CA SER A 10 -1.89 19.74 41.88
C SER A 10 -2.52 19.95 40.51
N LEU A 11 -3.05 21.16 40.24
CA LEU A 11 -3.67 21.51 38.97
C LEU A 11 -2.66 21.49 37.81
N ARG A 12 -1.44 21.96 38.05
CA ARG A 12 -0.34 21.99 37.07
C ARG A 12 0.17 20.58 36.75
N TYR A 13 0.18 19.68 37.72
CA TYR A 13 0.49 18.26 37.52
C TYR A 13 -0.60 17.54 36.71
N TYR A 14 -1.87 17.89 36.94
CA TYR A 14 -3.01 17.38 36.19
C TYR A 14 -2.95 17.79 34.70
N PHE A 15 -2.63 19.06 34.41
CA PHE A 15 -2.41 19.52 33.04
C PHE A 15 -1.21 18.84 32.36
N LEU A 16 -0.13 18.55 33.10
CA LEU A 16 1.01 17.79 32.58
C LEU A 16 0.62 16.34 32.24
N ILE A 17 -0.15 15.66 33.09
CA ILE A 17 -0.62 14.29 32.82
C ILE A 17 -1.60 14.28 31.64
N ILE A 18 -2.50 15.25 31.54
CA ILE A 18 -3.40 15.39 30.38
C ILE A 18 -2.59 15.62 29.11
N ALA A 19 -1.58 16.49 29.12
CA ALA A 19 -0.73 16.74 27.95
C ALA A 19 0.08 15.50 27.53
N ILE A 20 0.54 14.68 28.48
CA ILE A 20 1.22 13.41 28.20
C ILE A 20 0.23 12.39 27.61
N LEU A 21 -0.98 12.27 28.17
CA LEU A 21 -2.05 11.40 27.64
C LEU A 21 -2.50 11.82 26.25
N HIS A 22 -2.59 13.13 25.96
CA HIS A 22 -2.93 13.64 24.62
C HIS A 22 -1.81 13.39 23.60
N ARG A 23 -0.54 13.32 24.03
CA ARG A 23 0.58 12.89 23.15
C ARG A 23 0.60 11.40 22.87
N VAL A 24 0.06 10.57 23.76
CA VAL A 24 -0.03 9.10 23.57
C VAL A 24 -1.31 8.71 22.79
N GLY A 25 -2.33 9.58 22.76
CA GLY A 25 -3.62 9.33 22.12
C GLY A 25 -3.72 9.55 20.61
N SER A 26 -2.64 9.94 19.94
CA SER A 26 -2.58 10.05 18.48
C SER A 26 -1.38 9.27 17.96
N LEU A 27 -1.42 7.96 18.22
CA LEU A 27 -0.81 7.02 17.30
C LEU A 27 -1.85 6.79 16.21
N ASP A 28 -1.92 7.71 15.24
CA ASP A 28 -2.46 7.31 13.95
C ASP A 28 -1.60 6.11 13.52
N PRO A 29 -2.20 4.94 13.26
CA PRO A 29 -1.41 3.86 12.69
C PRO A 29 -0.85 4.43 11.39
N VAL A 30 0.47 4.62 11.33
CA VAL A 30 1.16 4.75 10.07
C VAL A 30 0.82 3.46 9.36
N SER A 31 -0.18 3.51 8.48
CA SER A 31 -0.55 2.38 7.64
C SER A 31 0.74 2.00 6.95
N ALA A 32 1.27 0.82 7.24
CA ALA A 32 2.34 0.29 6.41
C ALA A 32 1.81 0.27 4.98
N VAL A 33 2.67 0.61 4.02
CA VAL A 33 2.28 0.68 2.62
C VAL A 33 1.69 -0.67 2.24
N CYS A 34 0.50 -0.64 1.62
CA CYS A 34 -0.25 -1.83 1.23
C CYS A 34 -0.79 -2.74 2.36
N GLU A 35 -1.01 -2.18 3.53
CA GLU A 35 -1.88 -2.78 4.54
C GLU A 35 -3.24 -2.09 4.56
N LEU A 36 -4.31 -2.86 4.72
CA LEU A 36 -5.68 -2.35 4.82
C LEU A 36 -6.46 -3.21 5.80
N SER A 37 -7.12 -2.58 6.78
CA SER A 37 -8.04 -3.28 7.67
C SER A 37 -9.31 -2.48 7.92
N PHE A 38 -10.45 -3.16 7.98
CA PHE A 38 -11.74 -2.54 8.25
C PHE A 38 -12.72 -3.57 8.81
N VAL A 39 -13.80 -3.08 9.44
CA VAL A 39 -14.80 -3.92 10.09
C VAL A 39 -16.09 -3.94 9.28
N VAL A 40 -16.60 -5.14 9.01
CA VAL A 40 -17.93 -5.34 8.40
C VAL A 40 -18.66 -6.41 9.19
N ARG A 41 -19.83 -6.07 9.75
CA ARG A 41 -20.70 -7.02 10.49
C ARG A 41 -19.94 -7.80 11.58
N ASP A 42 -19.22 -7.09 12.46
CA ASP A 42 -18.40 -7.64 13.56
C ASP A 42 -17.24 -8.57 13.13
N LYS A 43 -16.90 -8.56 11.84
CA LYS A 43 -15.72 -9.24 11.30
C LYS A 43 -14.69 -8.21 10.87
N VAL A 44 -13.44 -8.43 11.23
CA VAL A 44 -12.31 -7.64 10.76
C VAL A 44 -11.79 -8.30 9.48
N TYR A 45 -11.79 -7.56 8.39
CA TYR A 45 -11.13 -7.92 7.15
C TYR A 45 -9.78 -7.24 7.12
N SER A 46 -8.72 -8.03 7.00
CA SER A 46 -7.34 -7.55 6.98
C SER A 46 -6.65 -8.00 5.71
N PHE A 47 -5.98 -7.07 5.04
CA PHE A 47 -5.15 -7.29 3.87
C PHE A 47 -3.74 -6.85 4.21
N ASN A 48 -2.78 -7.74 3.96
CA ASN A 48 -1.37 -7.41 3.95
C ASN A 48 -0.78 -7.98 2.66
N LEU A 49 -0.58 -7.10 1.70
CA LEU A 49 -0.14 -7.51 0.37
C LEU A 49 1.31 -8.02 0.36
N VAL A 50 2.14 -7.59 1.31
CA VAL A 50 3.58 -7.93 1.38
C VAL A 50 3.89 -9.03 2.39
N SER A 51 2.88 -9.51 3.13
CA SER A 51 3.08 -10.60 4.09
C SER A 51 3.47 -11.90 3.37
N PRO A 52 4.42 -12.68 3.90
CA PRO A 52 4.81 -13.95 3.32
C PRO A 52 3.64 -14.94 3.26
N LEU A 53 3.48 -15.62 2.13
CA LEU A 53 2.55 -16.72 1.93
C LEU A 53 3.31 -17.99 1.49
N PRO A 54 2.72 -19.19 1.62
CA PRO A 54 3.31 -20.39 1.04
C PRO A 54 3.62 -20.19 -0.45
N ASN A 55 4.87 -20.43 -0.84
CA ASN A 55 5.42 -20.20 -2.19
C ASN A 55 5.56 -18.72 -2.63
N PHE A 56 5.20 -17.75 -1.79
CA PHE A 56 5.31 -16.31 -2.07
C PHE A 56 5.92 -15.58 -0.86
N PRO A 57 7.23 -15.72 -0.62
CA PRO A 57 7.90 -15.18 0.57
C PRO A 57 7.82 -13.64 0.65
N HIS A 58 7.61 -12.98 -0.48
CA HIS A 58 7.51 -11.53 -0.60
C HIS A 58 6.07 -11.05 -0.90
N GLY A 59 5.08 -11.91 -0.73
CA GLY A 59 3.69 -11.58 -1.01
C GLY A 59 3.50 -11.16 -2.47
N VAL A 60 2.91 -9.99 -2.69
CA VAL A 60 2.62 -9.43 -4.02
C VAL A 60 3.82 -8.69 -4.65
N LEU A 61 4.97 -8.62 -3.97
CA LEU A 61 6.15 -8.01 -4.58
C LEU A 61 6.63 -8.89 -5.74
N SER A 62 6.98 -8.26 -6.86
CA SER A 62 7.62 -8.99 -7.94
C SER A 62 8.98 -9.52 -7.51
N GLU A 63 9.24 -10.79 -7.76
CA GLU A 63 10.54 -11.46 -7.51
C GLU A 63 11.69 -10.82 -8.32
N ASP A 64 11.37 -10.27 -9.49
CA ASP A 64 12.34 -9.56 -10.34
C ASP A 64 12.58 -8.11 -9.90
N GLY A 65 11.87 -7.63 -8.87
CA GLY A 65 11.92 -6.27 -8.36
C GLY A 65 10.99 -5.28 -9.09
N PHE A 66 10.32 -5.72 -10.16
CA PHE A 66 9.29 -4.97 -10.87
C PHE A 66 8.34 -5.89 -11.64
N TYR A 67 7.14 -5.40 -11.89
CA TYR A 67 6.22 -5.88 -12.91
C TYR A 67 6.39 -5.07 -14.19
N LYS A 68 6.17 -5.73 -15.33
CA LYS A 68 6.21 -5.11 -16.65
C LYS A 68 4.94 -5.45 -17.42
N ALA A 69 4.32 -4.43 -17.99
CA ALA A 69 3.18 -4.60 -18.89
C ALA A 69 3.37 -3.69 -20.11
N ALA A 70 2.99 -4.16 -21.29
CA ALA A 70 3.08 -3.38 -22.52
C ALA A 70 1.74 -3.37 -23.23
N VAL A 71 1.28 -2.18 -23.63
CA VAL A 71 0.09 -1.99 -24.45
C VAL A 71 0.40 -0.96 -25.51
N ASN A 72 0.22 -1.34 -26.78
CA ASN A 72 0.61 -0.56 -27.93
C ASN A 72 2.11 -0.17 -27.83
N GLU A 73 2.43 1.12 -28.03
CA GLU A 73 3.79 1.67 -27.94
C GLU A 73 4.17 2.13 -26.51
N THR A 74 3.37 1.75 -25.51
CA THR A 74 3.57 2.15 -24.12
C THR A 74 3.96 0.95 -23.27
N VAL A 75 5.05 1.08 -22.53
CA VAL A 75 5.53 0.09 -21.57
C VAL A 75 5.42 0.67 -20.16
N LEU A 76 4.73 -0.05 -19.28
CA LEU A 76 4.69 0.24 -17.86
C LEU A 76 5.63 -0.67 -17.10
N TRP A 77 6.37 -0.05 -16.20
CA TRP A 77 7.19 -0.70 -15.18
C TRP A 77 6.64 -0.25 -13.84
N PHE A 78 6.39 -1.18 -12.94
CA PHE A 78 5.90 -0.81 -11.61
C PHE A 78 6.23 -1.86 -10.57
N GLN A 79 6.38 -1.47 -9.33
CA GLN A 79 6.42 -2.36 -8.18
C GLN A 79 5.29 -1.96 -7.24
N LEU A 80 4.51 -2.96 -6.81
CA LEU A 80 3.49 -2.73 -5.80
C LEU A 80 4.18 -2.54 -4.46
N CYS A 81 3.70 -1.61 -3.63
CA CYS A 81 4.08 -1.52 -2.21
C CYS A 81 5.53 -1.12 -1.89
N ASP A 82 6.40 -1.05 -2.90
CA ASP A 82 7.80 -0.65 -2.78
C ASP A 82 8.30 0.06 -4.06
N GLY A 83 9.53 0.53 -4.06
CA GLY A 83 10.22 1.06 -5.23
C GLY A 83 10.64 -0.07 -6.17
N MET A 84 10.77 0.24 -7.46
CA MET A 84 11.29 -0.73 -8.43
C MET A 84 12.79 -0.94 -8.22
N ILE A 85 13.23 -2.19 -8.39
CA ILE A 85 14.64 -2.56 -8.33
C ILE A 85 14.99 -3.26 -9.64
N PHE A 86 16.09 -2.86 -10.28
CA PHE A 86 16.56 -3.45 -11.53
C PHE A 86 17.91 -4.10 -11.33
N ASN A 87 17.96 -5.43 -11.46
CA ASN A 87 19.21 -6.18 -11.40
C ASN A 87 20.02 -6.04 -12.70
N HIS A 88 19.33 -6.03 -13.84
CA HIS A 88 19.91 -5.88 -15.16
C HIS A 88 19.06 -4.92 -16.00
N ASP A 89 19.73 -4.08 -16.80
CA ASP A 89 19.14 -3.21 -17.82
C ASP A 89 17.91 -2.39 -17.38
N PRO A 90 18.08 -1.40 -16.48
CA PRO A 90 17.01 -0.46 -16.18
C PRO A 90 16.59 0.30 -17.46
N PRO A 91 15.33 0.78 -17.53
CA PRO A 91 14.87 1.64 -18.60
C PRO A 91 15.85 2.79 -18.86
N ARG A 92 16.22 3.02 -20.12
CA ARG A 92 17.07 4.16 -20.52
C ARG A 92 16.21 5.16 -21.26
N CYS A 93 15.89 6.27 -20.62
CA CYS A 93 14.98 7.26 -21.18
C CYS A 93 15.29 8.66 -20.68
N VAL A 94 14.85 9.65 -21.46
CA VAL A 94 15.32 11.05 -21.34
C VAL A 94 14.66 11.86 -20.22
N GLU A 95 13.41 11.57 -19.87
CA GLU A 95 12.61 12.35 -18.90
C GLU A 95 12.40 11.61 -17.57
N CYS A 96 13.47 11.16 -16.93
CA CYS A 96 13.39 10.34 -15.70
C CYS A 96 14.09 10.95 -14.47
N LEU A 97 14.15 12.28 -14.37
CA LEU A 97 14.91 12.95 -13.31
C LEU A 97 14.35 12.67 -11.91
N ASP A 98 13.03 12.52 -11.76
CA ASP A 98 12.36 12.31 -10.47
C ASP A 98 12.10 10.83 -10.14
N CYS A 99 12.74 9.91 -10.88
CA CYS A 99 12.68 8.48 -10.66
C CYS A 99 14.07 7.83 -10.92
N GLY A 100 15.13 8.34 -10.28
CA GLY A 100 16.48 7.75 -10.33
C GLY A 100 17.39 8.30 -11.42
N GLY A 101 16.91 9.19 -12.29
CA GLY A 101 17.72 9.86 -13.32
C GLY A 101 17.97 9.00 -14.56
N ALA A 102 18.60 9.60 -15.59
CA ALA A 102 18.75 8.97 -16.91
C ALA A 102 19.56 7.65 -16.93
N SER A 103 20.44 7.42 -15.95
CA SER A 103 21.28 6.22 -15.87
C SER A 103 20.67 5.07 -15.06
N ARG A 104 19.69 5.38 -14.20
CA ARG A 104 19.12 4.48 -13.19
C ARG A 104 17.60 4.65 -13.11
N CYS A 105 16.99 4.96 -14.25
CA CYS A 105 15.58 5.29 -14.30
C CYS A 105 14.73 4.12 -13.80
N GLY A 106 13.75 4.42 -12.97
CA GLY A 106 12.90 3.43 -12.31
C GLY A 106 13.24 3.22 -10.84
N MET A 107 14.49 3.41 -10.40
CA MET A 107 14.90 2.97 -9.06
C MET A 107 14.42 3.84 -7.88
N GLU A 108 13.89 5.04 -8.13
CA GLU A 108 13.40 5.93 -7.07
C GLU A 108 11.88 6.17 -7.14
N CYS A 109 11.16 5.36 -7.92
CA CYS A 109 9.71 5.44 -8.00
C CYS A 109 9.07 4.05 -8.00
N SER A 110 7.76 4.00 -7.75
CA SER A 110 7.00 2.75 -7.72
C SER A 110 6.34 2.44 -9.06
N ALA A 111 6.16 3.44 -9.93
CA ALA A 111 5.63 3.22 -11.27
C ALA A 111 6.14 4.23 -12.29
N LEU A 112 6.51 3.71 -13.45
CA LEU A 112 7.13 4.43 -14.57
C LEU A 112 6.47 3.99 -15.87
N MET A 113 6.11 4.97 -16.70
CA MET A 113 5.68 4.75 -18.07
C MET A 113 6.82 5.12 -19.01
N ALA A 114 7.07 4.30 -20.01
CA ALA A 114 7.98 4.58 -21.12
C ALA A 114 7.21 4.51 -22.44
N ARG A 115 7.42 5.50 -23.30
CA ARG A 115 6.87 5.54 -24.65
C ARG A 115 7.98 5.81 -25.65
N ASN A 116 7.98 5.07 -26.76
CA ASN A 116 8.88 5.35 -27.87
C ASN A 116 8.35 6.52 -28.71
N ILE A 117 9.16 7.56 -28.87
CA ILE A 117 8.88 8.73 -29.71
C ILE A 117 10.05 8.88 -30.67
N GLU A 118 9.79 8.68 -31.97
CA GLU A 118 10.78 8.89 -33.04
C GLU A 118 12.10 8.12 -32.83
N GLY A 119 12.03 6.93 -32.23
CA GLY A 119 13.18 6.06 -31.98
C GLY A 119 13.85 6.24 -30.62
N TYR A 120 13.34 7.13 -29.77
CA TYR A 120 13.86 7.34 -28.40
C TYR A 120 12.77 7.07 -27.35
N ASP A 121 13.16 6.45 -26.24
CA ASP A 121 12.24 6.21 -25.13
C ASP A 121 12.15 7.45 -24.23
N VAL A 122 10.94 7.98 -24.09
CA VAL A 122 10.60 9.06 -23.16
C VAL A 122 9.86 8.46 -21.98
N CYS A 123 10.33 8.76 -20.78
CA CYS A 123 9.72 8.25 -19.56
C CYS A 123 8.87 9.28 -18.85
N THR A 124 7.91 8.80 -18.08
CA THR A 124 7.10 9.62 -17.20
C THR A 124 6.89 8.85 -15.90
N THR A 125 7.26 9.47 -14.78
CA THR A 125 6.99 8.93 -13.45
C THR A 125 5.49 9.02 -13.17
N ILE A 126 4.83 7.89 -12.99
CA ILE A 126 3.37 7.82 -12.78
C ILE A 126 2.98 7.34 -11.38
N GLY A 127 3.94 6.92 -10.56
CA GLY A 127 3.68 6.51 -9.18
C GLY A 127 4.91 6.61 -8.28
N LYS A 128 4.72 7.05 -7.04
CA LYS A 128 5.74 7.09 -5.99
C LYS A 128 5.31 6.22 -4.81
N VAL A 129 6.28 5.58 -4.15
CA VAL A 129 6.04 4.74 -2.97
C VAL A 129 5.31 5.52 -1.88
N THR A 130 5.75 6.75 -1.61
CA THR A 130 5.16 7.66 -0.61
C THR A 130 3.71 8.08 -0.90
N SER A 131 3.28 7.94 -2.16
CA SER A 131 1.93 8.29 -2.63
C SER A 131 1.16 7.04 -3.07
N THR A 132 1.37 5.94 -2.35
CA THR A 132 0.65 4.68 -2.55
C THR A 132 -0.48 4.57 -1.55
N SER A 133 -1.67 4.23 -2.04
CA SER A 133 -2.87 3.99 -1.23
C SER A 133 -3.51 2.67 -1.63
N THR A 134 -4.10 1.97 -0.66
CA THR A 134 -4.76 0.69 -0.89
C THR A 134 -6.22 0.79 -0.46
N ASN A 135 -7.12 0.35 -1.32
CA ASN A 135 -8.56 0.37 -1.08
C ASN A 135 -9.18 -0.98 -1.48
N ILE A 136 -10.43 -1.22 -1.08
CA ILE A 136 -11.19 -2.41 -1.49
C ILE A 136 -11.70 -2.19 -2.92
N ILE A 137 -11.69 -3.24 -3.75
CA ILE A 137 -12.26 -3.17 -5.11
C ILE A 137 -13.79 -3.01 -5.05
N ASP A 138 -14.43 -3.73 -4.15
CA ASP A 138 -15.88 -3.76 -3.99
C ASP A 138 -16.25 -3.84 -2.50
N ASN A 139 -16.84 -2.77 -1.97
CA ASN A 139 -17.30 -2.70 -0.58
C ASN A 139 -18.43 -3.70 -0.28
N GLN A 140 -19.20 -4.12 -1.28
CA GLN A 140 -20.26 -5.13 -1.12
C GLN A 140 -19.69 -6.54 -1.13
N ASN A 141 -18.55 -6.74 -1.81
CA ASN A 141 -17.84 -8.02 -1.86
C ASN A 141 -16.34 -7.85 -1.54
N PRO A 142 -15.97 -7.71 -0.25
CA PRO A 142 -14.58 -7.60 0.19
C PRO A 142 -13.67 -8.75 -0.26
N HIS A 143 -14.24 -9.92 -0.55
CA HIS A 143 -13.47 -11.09 -0.96
C HIS A 143 -12.90 -10.98 -2.38
N LYS A 144 -13.38 -10.00 -3.18
CA LYS A 144 -12.91 -9.79 -4.55
C LYS A 144 -11.43 -9.37 -4.61
N GLY A 145 -10.98 -8.62 -3.61
CA GLY A 145 -9.60 -8.15 -3.48
C GLY A 145 -9.49 -6.64 -3.30
N VAL A 146 -8.28 -6.13 -3.57
CA VAL A 146 -7.90 -4.74 -3.29
C VAL A 146 -7.34 -4.04 -4.51
N ILE A 147 -7.49 -2.72 -4.53
CA ILE A 147 -6.92 -1.83 -5.53
C ILE A 147 -5.81 -1.00 -4.90
N VAL A 148 -4.60 -1.13 -5.44
CA VAL A 148 -3.44 -0.34 -5.05
C VAL A 148 -3.29 0.79 -6.04
N LYS A 149 -3.43 2.02 -5.58
CA LYS A 149 -3.27 3.22 -6.38
C LYS A 149 -1.98 3.94 -6.00
N MET A 150 -1.10 4.09 -6.98
CA MET A 150 0.12 4.88 -6.91
C MET A 150 -0.08 6.16 -7.71
N THR A 151 0.30 7.30 -7.17
CA THR A 151 0.19 8.59 -7.86
C THR A 151 1.53 9.30 -7.94
N SER A 152 1.71 10.11 -8.97
CA SER A 152 2.80 11.08 -9.07
C SER A 152 2.25 12.43 -9.46
N SER A 153 2.52 13.44 -8.63
CA SER A 153 2.23 14.84 -8.93
C SER A 153 3.41 15.41 -9.72
N GLY A 154 3.30 15.37 -11.05
CA GLY A 154 4.30 15.92 -11.97
C GLY A 154 4.10 17.42 -12.21
N SER A 155 5.04 18.04 -12.94
CA SER A 155 5.02 19.48 -13.25
C SER A 155 3.94 19.90 -14.26
N LYS A 156 3.41 18.96 -15.07
CA LYS A 156 2.38 19.23 -16.09
C LYS A 156 1.03 18.59 -15.76
N HIS A 157 1.02 17.34 -15.32
CA HIS A 157 -0.19 16.58 -14.99
C HIS A 157 0.05 15.67 -13.79
N ASN A 158 -1.02 15.37 -13.05
CA ASN A 158 -1.02 14.32 -12.04
C ASN A 158 -1.28 12.99 -12.76
N CYS A 159 -0.36 12.05 -12.61
CA CYS A 159 -0.47 10.74 -13.24
C CYS A 159 -0.67 9.67 -12.18
N SER A 160 -1.32 8.57 -12.56
CA SER A 160 -1.56 7.49 -11.63
C SER A 160 -1.56 6.11 -12.29
N LEU A 161 -1.20 5.12 -11.48
CA LEU A 161 -1.36 3.71 -11.81
C LEU A 161 -2.22 3.06 -10.73
N SER A 162 -3.30 2.43 -11.17
CA SER A 162 -4.22 1.69 -10.30
C SER A 162 -4.18 0.21 -10.63
N VAL A 163 -3.68 -0.60 -9.71
CA VAL A 163 -3.52 -2.05 -9.91
C VAL A 163 -4.56 -2.77 -9.06
N SER A 164 -5.45 -3.50 -9.73
CA SER A 164 -6.44 -4.35 -9.06
C SER A 164 -5.80 -5.71 -8.78
N VAL A 165 -5.58 -6.03 -7.52
CA VAL A 165 -5.09 -7.33 -7.05
C VAL A 165 -6.30 -8.18 -6.69
N ILE A 166 -6.72 -9.01 -7.64
CA ILE A 166 -7.85 -9.91 -7.50
C ILE A 166 -7.43 -11.11 -6.66
N CYS A 167 -8.24 -11.46 -5.66
CA CYS A 167 -8.02 -12.66 -4.86
C CYS A 167 -8.18 -13.91 -5.73
N ASP A 168 -7.09 -14.65 -5.88
CA ASP A 168 -7.08 -16.04 -6.33
C ASP A 168 -6.18 -16.82 -5.38
N SER A 169 -6.76 -17.73 -4.59
CA SER A 169 -6.01 -18.49 -3.59
C SER A 169 -5.11 -19.57 -4.19
N ASN A 170 -5.31 -19.92 -5.46
CA ASN A 170 -4.70 -21.10 -6.09
C ASN A 170 -3.79 -20.76 -7.26
N ARG A 171 -3.95 -19.58 -7.86
CA ARG A 171 -3.21 -19.17 -9.05
C ARG A 171 -2.57 -17.82 -8.85
N VAL A 172 -1.42 -17.64 -9.48
CA VAL A 172 -0.79 -16.34 -9.67
C VAL A 172 -0.74 -16.07 -11.16
N HIS A 173 -1.35 -14.97 -11.56
CA HIS A 173 -1.19 -14.43 -12.89
C HIS A 173 -0.66 -13.01 -12.77
N GLY A 174 0.46 -12.75 -13.44
CA GLY A 174 1.05 -11.43 -13.61
C GLY A 174 0.06 -10.42 -14.21
N PRO A 175 0.49 -9.16 -14.39
CA PRO A 175 -0.34 -8.15 -15.01
C PRO A 175 -0.75 -8.57 -16.42
N HIS A 176 -2.02 -8.95 -16.59
CA HIS A 176 -2.53 -9.52 -17.84
C HIS A 176 -3.46 -8.57 -18.60
N SER A 177 -3.94 -7.52 -17.92
CA SER A 177 -4.63 -6.42 -18.57
C SER A 177 -3.94 -5.10 -18.22
N LEU A 178 -3.93 -4.20 -19.19
CA LEU A 178 -3.49 -2.83 -19.02
C LEU A 178 -4.42 -1.94 -19.83
N GLU A 179 -5.06 -1.00 -19.16
CA GLU A 179 -6.00 -0.05 -19.73
C GLU A 179 -5.54 1.38 -19.45
N LYS A 180 -5.70 2.25 -20.44
CA LYS A 180 -5.46 3.68 -20.29
C LYS A 180 -6.79 4.37 -20.02
N LEU A 181 -6.97 4.90 -18.80
CA LEU A 181 -8.21 5.51 -18.34
C LEU A 181 -8.30 7.01 -18.62
N GLY A 182 -7.14 7.67 -18.77
CA GLY A 182 -7.05 9.12 -18.99
C GLY A 182 -5.79 9.48 -19.78
N THR A 183 -5.34 10.72 -19.67
CA THR A 183 -4.13 11.18 -20.38
C THR A 183 -2.87 10.44 -19.90
N CYS A 184 -2.75 10.26 -18.58
CA CYS A 184 -1.66 9.50 -17.93
C CYS A 184 -2.13 8.70 -16.71
N ASP A 185 -3.40 8.28 -16.72
CA ASP A 185 -3.97 7.36 -15.74
C ASP A 185 -4.08 5.98 -16.35
N TYR A 186 -3.52 5.00 -15.65
CA TYR A 186 -3.45 3.62 -16.11
C TYR A 186 -4.07 2.68 -15.08
N ALA A 187 -4.67 1.60 -15.57
CA ALA A 187 -5.18 0.52 -14.75
C ALA A 187 -4.60 -0.81 -15.20
N ALA A 188 -4.21 -1.65 -14.23
CA ALA A 188 -3.77 -3.01 -14.50
C ALA A 188 -4.47 -4.00 -13.57
N VAL A 189 -4.54 -5.26 -13.99
CA VAL A 189 -5.13 -6.33 -13.18
C VAL A 189 -4.13 -7.45 -12.98
N LEU A 190 -3.96 -7.85 -11.72
CA LEU A 190 -3.13 -8.94 -11.23
C LEU A 190 -4.01 -9.93 -10.47
N GLN A 191 -3.71 -11.23 -10.56
CA GLN A 191 -4.34 -12.24 -9.69
C GLN A 191 -3.27 -12.77 -8.74
N HIS A 192 -3.52 -12.68 -7.44
CA HIS A 192 -2.55 -13.08 -6.43
C HIS A 192 -3.23 -13.53 -5.11
N PRO A 193 -2.72 -14.56 -4.42
CA PRO A 193 -3.22 -14.98 -3.11
C PRO A 193 -3.17 -13.88 -2.04
N SER A 194 -2.20 -12.97 -2.11
CA SER A 194 -2.12 -11.80 -1.21
C SER A 194 -3.27 -10.80 -1.37
N GLY A 195 -4.03 -10.90 -2.47
CA GLY A 195 -5.27 -10.14 -2.64
C GLY A 195 -6.43 -10.68 -1.79
N CYS A 196 -6.28 -11.84 -1.15
CA CYS A 196 -7.31 -12.46 -0.34
C CYS A 196 -7.30 -11.94 1.10
N ALA A 197 -8.47 -11.57 1.62
CA ALA A 197 -8.61 -11.07 2.98
C ALA A 197 -8.38 -12.15 4.03
N THR A 198 -7.66 -11.83 5.09
CA THR A 198 -7.70 -12.58 6.35
C THR A 198 -8.87 -12.08 7.18
N ILE A 199 -9.68 -13.00 7.69
CA ILE A 199 -10.93 -12.66 8.39
C ILE A 199 -10.80 -13.08 9.84
N ASN A 200 -10.79 -12.10 10.73
CA ASN A 200 -10.82 -12.34 12.16
C ASN A 200 -12.22 -11.99 12.69
N GLY A 201 -12.93 -12.99 13.20
CA GLY A 201 -14.19 -12.80 13.91
C GLY A 201 -13.95 -12.80 15.42
N HIS A 202 -14.59 -11.88 16.13
CA HIS A 202 -14.67 -12.00 17.59
C HIS A 202 -15.66 -13.14 17.89
N GLY A 203 -15.16 -14.38 17.94
CA GLY A 203 -15.93 -15.47 18.50
C GLY A 203 -16.25 -15.12 19.94
N LYS A 204 -17.53 -14.92 20.27
CA LYS A 204 -18.02 -14.90 21.65
C LYS A 204 -17.77 -16.28 22.27
N GLY A 205 -16.53 -16.57 22.63
CA GLY A 205 -16.18 -17.69 23.49
C GLY A 205 -16.52 -17.29 24.92
N TRP A 206 -17.64 -17.79 25.45
CA TRP A 206 -17.87 -17.82 26.88
C TRP A 206 -16.83 -18.75 27.52
N GLY A 207 -15.68 -18.17 27.87
CA GLY A 207 -14.70 -18.81 28.74
C GLY A 207 -15.26 -18.89 30.16
N TRP A 208 -15.87 -20.02 30.49
CA TRP A 208 -16.27 -20.38 31.84
C TRP A 208 -14.99 -20.59 32.67
N PHE A 209 -14.52 -19.53 33.34
CA PHE A 209 -13.51 -19.68 34.38
C PHE A 209 -14.16 -20.41 35.55
N GLY A 210 -13.84 -21.70 35.68
CA GLY A 210 -14.18 -22.50 36.84
C GLY A 210 -13.59 -21.88 38.10
N THR A 211 -14.47 -21.55 39.05
CA THR A 211 -14.09 -21.30 40.44
C THR A 211 -13.42 -22.55 41.00
N LEU A 212 -12.10 -22.48 41.18
CA LEU A 212 -11.36 -23.38 42.06
C LEU A 212 -11.78 -23.07 43.51
N MET A 213 -12.70 -23.88 44.04
CA MET A 213 -12.88 -24.02 45.49
C MET A 213 -11.67 -24.77 46.03
N ILE A 214 -10.79 -24.05 46.71
CA ILE A 214 -9.79 -24.66 47.60
C ILE A 214 -10.52 -24.97 48.91
N ILE A 215 -10.63 -26.26 49.22
CA ILE A 215 -10.99 -26.79 50.55
C ILE A 215 -9.69 -26.98 51.33
#